data_AF-A0A435H118-F1
#
_entry.id   AF-A0A435H118-F1
#
_cell.length_a   1.000
_cell.length_b   1.000
_cell.length_c   1.000
_cell.angle_alpha   90.00
_cell.angle_beta   90.00
_cell.angle_gamma   90.00
#
_symmetry.space_group_name_H-M   'P 1'
#
loop_
_entity.id
_entity.type
_entity.pdbx_description
1 polymer ?
#
loop_
_entity_poly.entity_id
_entity_poly.type
_entity_poly.pdbx_seq_one_letter_code
_entity_poly.pdbx_strand_id
1 'polypeptide(L)'
;MNELPTFNTAENGQTSFNWHERNRRRRTDRLFFCHLMDGTIADPIALQATAWRQELGLKGKTIADHISLVGLGDHDGLPEGLVELAHHIGSMIVAKPFDVSFDRLCAFGGGALVLRNSDGNPSLQEFWRNLTAVISDSPLKLFLTKSIEPHVTLLRDKVGVPKIRERAIEPISWT
;
A
#
# COMPACT_ATOMS: atom_id res chain seq x y z
N MET A 1 17.82 -9.42 -13.29
CA MET A 1 17.04 -8.32 -13.92
C MET A 1 15.72 -8.26 -13.17
N ASN A 2 15.52 -7.25 -12.34
CA ASN A 2 14.34 -7.14 -11.47
C ASN A 2 13.18 -6.59 -12.31
N GLU A 3 12.32 -7.49 -12.78
CA GLU A 3 11.07 -7.09 -13.43
C GLU A 3 10.14 -6.48 -12.37
N LEU A 4 9.63 -5.29 -12.64
CA LEU A 4 8.62 -4.62 -11.82
C LEU A 4 7.25 -4.77 -12.49
N PRO A 5 6.19 -5.12 -11.76
CA PRO A 5 4.83 -5.24 -12.29
C PRO A 5 4.23 -3.87 -12.63
N THR A 6 3.32 -3.81 -13.61
CA THR A 6 2.53 -2.59 -13.87
C THR A 6 1.52 -2.34 -12.74
N PHE A 7 1.35 -1.08 -12.35
CA PHE A 7 0.45 -0.64 -11.29
C PHE A 7 -0.83 -0.04 -11.85
N ASN A 8 -1.96 -0.41 -11.27
CA ASN A 8 -3.22 0.28 -11.49
C ASN A 8 -3.91 0.54 -10.16
N THR A 9 -4.54 1.70 -10.01
CA THR A 9 -5.41 2.00 -8.87
C THR A 9 -6.84 2.09 -9.38
N ALA A 10 -7.71 1.22 -8.91
CA ALA A 10 -9.14 1.25 -9.23
C ALA A 10 -9.84 2.42 -8.52
N GLU A 11 -11.05 2.76 -8.94
CA GLU A 11 -11.80 3.90 -8.38
C GLU A 11 -12.01 3.81 -6.85
N ASN A 12 -12.07 2.59 -6.32
CA ASN A 12 -12.21 2.30 -4.90
C ASN A 12 -10.88 2.44 -4.10
N GLY A 13 -9.79 2.87 -4.74
CA GLY A 13 -8.46 2.95 -4.13
C GLY A 13 -7.71 1.62 -4.12
N GLN A 14 -8.29 0.54 -4.65
CA GLN A 14 -7.62 -0.75 -4.72
C GLN A 14 -6.46 -0.69 -5.71
N THR A 15 -5.26 -0.97 -5.21
CA THR A 15 -4.07 -1.09 -6.04
C THR A 15 -3.93 -2.53 -6.56
N SER A 16 -3.78 -2.69 -7.87
CA SER A 16 -3.57 -3.97 -8.54
C SER A 16 -2.26 -3.96 -9.33
N PHE A 17 -1.69 -5.16 -9.47
CA PHE A 17 -0.36 -5.36 -10.02
C PHE A 17 -0.44 -6.40 -11.13
N ASN A 18 0.02 -6.05 -12.34
CA ASN A 18 -0.02 -6.96 -13.49
C ASN A 18 1.41 -7.27 -13.96
N TRP A 19 1.75 -8.56 -13.90
CA TRP A 19 3.05 -9.07 -14.33
C TRP A 19 3.11 -9.40 -15.84
N HIS A 20 1.98 -9.39 -16.55
CA HIS A 20 1.86 -9.84 -17.94
C HIS A 20 1.90 -8.71 -18.98
N GLU A 21 1.85 -7.44 -18.57
CA GLU A 21 2.00 -6.30 -19.49
C GLU A 21 3.48 -6.01 -19.79
N ARG A 22 3.96 -6.52 -20.92
CA ARG A 22 5.26 -6.15 -21.49
C ARG A 22 5.17 -4.79 -22.19
N ASN A 23 5.04 -3.68 -21.46
CA ASN A 23 5.20 -2.36 -22.08
C ASN A 23 6.58 -1.76 -21.76
N ARG A 24 7.40 -1.64 -22.81
CA ARG A 24 8.83 -1.31 -22.83
C ARG A 24 9.11 0.20 -22.69
N ARG A 25 8.63 0.83 -21.61
CA ARG A 25 9.26 2.02 -21.04
C ARG A 25 9.52 1.68 -19.58
N ARG A 26 10.77 1.74 -19.12
CA ARG A 26 11.13 1.26 -17.79
C ARG A 26 10.53 2.21 -16.76
N ARG A 27 9.31 1.87 -16.37
CA ARG A 27 8.56 2.26 -15.17
C ARG A 27 9.38 2.19 -13.88
N THR A 28 10.47 2.94 -13.68
CA THR A 28 11.41 2.66 -12.57
C THR A 28 10.94 3.21 -11.24
N ASP A 29 10.26 4.36 -11.26
CA ASP A 29 10.01 5.15 -10.06
C ASP A 29 8.50 5.26 -9.82
N ARG A 30 8.05 4.70 -8.71
CA ARG A 30 6.66 4.81 -8.27
C ARG A 30 6.55 5.83 -7.16
N LEU A 31 5.68 6.80 -7.35
CA LEU A 31 5.42 7.83 -6.34
C LEU A 31 4.05 7.63 -5.72
N PHE A 32 3.97 7.79 -4.42
CA PHE A 32 2.74 7.70 -3.64
C PHE A 32 2.95 8.33 -2.25
N PHE A 33 1.87 8.81 -1.65
CA PHE A 33 1.83 9.08 -0.22
C PHE A 33 1.60 7.76 0.52
N CYS A 34 2.31 7.56 1.62
CA CYS A 34 2.13 6.39 2.48
C CYS A 34 2.30 6.73 3.97
N HIS A 35 1.73 5.88 4.80
CA HIS A 35 2.11 5.76 6.20
C HIS A 35 3.27 4.76 6.28
N LEU A 36 4.47 5.23 6.66
CA LEU A 36 5.63 4.36 6.87
C LEU A 36 5.54 3.66 8.23
N MET A 37 6.01 2.43 8.30
CA MET A 37 6.16 1.68 9.55
C MET A 37 7.67 1.54 9.83
N ASP A 38 8.08 1.94 11.03
CA ASP A 38 9.46 1.71 11.46
C ASP A 38 9.70 0.24 11.83
N GLY A 39 10.94 -0.12 12.14
CA GLY A 39 11.30 -1.50 12.48
C GLY A 39 10.57 -2.06 13.70
N THR A 40 10.12 -1.22 14.63
CA THR A 40 9.40 -1.69 15.83
C THR A 40 8.03 -2.28 15.49
N ILE A 41 7.42 -1.80 14.41
CA ILE A 41 6.14 -2.28 13.88
C ILE A 41 6.37 -3.28 12.73
N ALA A 42 7.27 -2.94 11.80
CA ALA A 42 7.50 -3.70 10.58
C ALA A 42 8.14 -5.07 10.84
N ASP A 43 9.09 -5.19 11.78
CA ASP A 43 9.84 -6.43 11.99
C ASP A 43 8.98 -7.56 12.57
N PRO A 44 8.14 -7.34 13.60
CA PRO A 44 7.20 -8.35 14.07
C PRO A 44 6.23 -8.82 12.98
N ILE A 45 5.73 -7.88 12.16
CA ILE A 45 4.82 -8.20 11.05
C ILE A 45 5.55 -9.03 9.99
N ALA A 46 6.79 -8.68 9.65
CA ALA A 46 7.60 -9.41 8.67
C ALA A 46 7.96 -10.83 9.16
N LEU A 47 8.20 -11.00 10.46
CA LEU A 47 8.40 -12.31 11.09
C LEU A 47 7.13 -13.17 10.95
N GLN A 48 5.97 -12.62 11.30
CA GLN A 48 4.69 -13.31 11.15
C GLN A 48 4.37 -13.63 9.68
N ALA A 49 4.65 -12.71 8.76
CA ALA A 49 4.53 -12.94 7.34
C ALA A 49 5.40 -14.09 6.83
N THR A 50 6.57 -14.31 7.44
CA THR A 50 7.44 -15.44 7.11
C THR A 50 6.81 -16.77 7.48
N ALA A 51 6.12 -16.85 8.63
CA ALA A 51 5.38 -18.04 9.03
C ALA A 51 4.23 -18.34 8.06
N TRP A 52 3.42 -17.33 7.71
CA TRP A 52 2.34 -17.50 6.72
C TRP A 52 2.85 -17.82 5.32
N ARG A 53 4.00 -17.26 4.93
CA ARG A 53 4.66 -17.61 3.68
C ARG A 53 4.98 -19.10 3.61
N GLN A 54 5.54 -19.66 4.69
CA GLN A 54 5.86 -21.09 4.77
C GLN A 54 4.58 -21.94 4.78
N GLU A 55 3.60 -21.57 5.59
CA GLU A 55 2.30 -22.24 5.69
C GLU A 55 1.62 -22.35 4.31
N LEU A 56 1.64 -21.28 3.53
CA LEU A 56 0.98 -21.18 2.22
C LEU A 56 1.85 -21.66 1.05
N GLY A 57 3.08 -22.12 1.31
CA GLY A 57 4.02 -22.56 0.26
C GLY A 57 4.45 -21.44 -0.70
N LEU A 58 4.40 -20.19 -0.27
CA LEU A 58 4.74 -19.01 -1.06
C LEU A 58 6.26 -18.77 -1.06
N LYS A 59 6.77 -18.17 -2.14
CA LYS A 59 8.20 -17.90 -2.36
C LYS A 59 8.53 -16.40 -2.42
N GLY A 60 7.51 -15.55 -2.42
CA GLY A 60 7.65 -14.10 -2.35
C GLY A 60 8.55 -13.64 -1.20
N LYS A 61 9.26 -12.52 -1.42
CA LYS A 61 9.98 -11.83 -0.34
C LYS A 61 8.96 -11.12 0.56
N THR A 62 9.14 -11.21 1.87
CA THR A 62 8.34 -10.45 2.83
C THR A 62 8.71 -8.96 2.76
N ILE A 63 7.67 -8.13 2.74
CA ILE A 63 7.71 -6.68 2.77
C ILE A 63 6.59 -6.26 3.72
N ALA A 64 6.82 -5.33 4.65
CA ALA A 64 5.81 -4.90 5.62
C ALA A 64 6.16 -3.49 6.12
N ASP A 65 6.44 -2.59 5.18
CA ASP A 65 7.09 -1.30 5.43
C ASP A 65 6.14 -0.10 5.36
N HIS A 66 4.98 -0.23 4.71
CA HIS A 66 4.04 0.88 4.57
C HIS A 66 2.57 0.48 4.35
N ILE A 67 1.70 1.47 4.54
CA ILE A 67 0.31 1.51 4.06
C ILE A 67 0.22 2.57 2.97
N SER A 68 -0.15 2.18 1.75
CA SER A 68 -0.34 3.12 0.63
C SER A 68 -1.59 3.99 0.84
N LEU A 69 -1.48 5.30 0.63
CA LEU A 69 -2.57 6.26 0.84
C LEU A 69 -3.10 6.87 -0.47
N VAL A 70 -2.21 7.46 -1.28
CA VAL A 70 -2.57 8.08 -2.56
C VAL A 70 -1.46 7.80 -3.57
N GLY A 71 -1.79 7.14 -4.68
CA GLY A 71 -0.85 6.87 -5.76
C GLY A 71 -0.65 8.07 -6.67
N LEU A 72 0.60 8.46 -6.92
CA LEU A 72 0.98 9.53 -7.87
C LEU A 72 1.49 8.97 -9.21
N GLY A 73 1.29 7.66 -9.43
CA GLY A 73 1.63 6.96 -10.67
C GLY A 73 3.05 6.41 -10.73
N ASP A 74 3.31 5.72 -11.85
CA ASP A 74 4.63 5.19 -12.23
C ASP A 74 5.26 6.12 -13.26
N HIS A 75 6.54 6.45 -13.09
CA HIS A 75 7.27 7.43 -13.89
C HIS A 75 8.57 6.84 -14.47
N ASP A 76 8.99 7.35 -15.62
CA ASP A 76 10.26 7.01 -16.27
C ASP A 76 11.35 7.93 -15.70
N GLY A 77 11.99 7.48 -14.62
CA GLY A 77 12.84 8.32 -13.76
C GLY A 77 12.05 9.11 -12.72
N LEU A 78 12.77 9.76 -11.79
CA LEU A 78 12.19 10.54 -10.71
C LEU A 78 11.78 11.96 -11.18
N PRO A 79 10.48 12.30 -11.24
CA PRO A 79 10.04 13.64 -11.66
C PRO A 79 10.20 14.66 -10.52
N GLU A 80 11.33 15.39 -10.49
CA GLU A 80 11.69 16.31 -9.41
C GLU A 80 10.56 17.29 -9.02
N GLY A 81 9.93 17.97 -9.99
CA GLY A 81 8.85 18.93 -9.69
C GLY A 81 7.60 18.27 -9.08
N LEU A 82 7.30 17.01 -9.40
CA LEU A 82 6.21 16.26 -8.76
C LEU A 82 6.60 15.85 -7.34
N VAL A 83 7.87 15.47 -7.11
CA VAL A 83 8.39 15.14 -5.77
C VAL A 83 8.38 16.37 -4.86
N GLU A 84 8.84 17.52 -5.34
CA GLU A 84 8.82 18.78 -4.58
C GLU A 84 7.40 19.18 -4.21
N LEU A 85 6.46 19.09 -5.16
CA LEU A 85 5.05 19.37 -4.91
C LEU A 85 4.47 18.39 -3.88
N ALA A 86 4.73 17.08 -4.03
CA ALA A 86 4.26 16.08 -3.08
C ALA A 86 4.83 16.30 -1.67
N HIS A 87 6.12 16.66 -1.57
CA HIS A 87 6.76 16.99 -0.30
C HIS A 87 6.14 18.23 0.35
N HIS A 88 5.88 19.28 -0.44
CA HIS A 88 5.21 20.49 0.04
C HIS A 88 3.81 20.17 0.58
N ILE A 89 2.98 19.43 -0.17
CA ILE A 89 1.66 18.98 0.28
C ILE A 89 1.76 18.14 1.56
N GLY A 90 2.67 17.18 1.61
CA GLY A 90 2.89 16.34 2.79
C GLY A 90 3.27 17.14 4.03
N SER A 91 4.08 18.19 3.87
CA SER A 91 4.50 19.06 4.99
C SER A 91 3.37 19.88 5.61
N MET A 92 2.25 20.06 4.91
CA MET A 92 1.07 20.76 5.44
C MET A 92 0.20 19.87 6.32
N ILE A 93 0.42 18.56 6.33
CA ILE A 93 -0.38 17.62 7.11
C ILE A 93 0.09 17.60 8.56
N VAL A 94 -0.82 17.92 9.47
CA VAL A 94 -0.63 17.77 10.91
C VAL A 94 -1.65 16.77 11.43
N ALA A 95 -1.17 15.70 12.07
CA ALA A 95 -2.03 14.69 12.68
C ALA A 95 -1.57 14.40 14.11
N LYS A 96 -2.56 14.17 14.99
CA LYS A 96 -2.31 13.55 16.29
C LYS A 96 -2.07 12.05 16.08
N PRO A 97 -1.35 11.36 16.98
CA PRO A 97 -1.26 9.91 16.96
C PRO A 97 -2.66 9.27 16.92
N PHE A 98 -2.80 8.17 16.20
CA PHE A 98 -4.08 7.49 16.02
C PHE A 98 -3.87 5.99 15.88
N ASP A 99 -4.82 5.21 16.39
CA ASP A 99 -4.71 3.77 16.35
C ASP A 99 -5.02 3.22 14.97
N VAL A 100 -4.26 2.19 14.58
CA VAL A 100 -4.56 1.34 13.43
C VAL A 100 -4.52 -0.12 13.86
N SER A 101 -5.36 -0.94 13.24
CA SER A 101 -5.44 -2.36 13.55
C SER A 101 -5.69 -3.18 12.29
N PHE A 102 -5.19 -4.41 12.26
CA PHE A 102 -5.44 -5.34 11.16
C PHE A 102 -5.73 -6.73 11.71
N ASP A 103 -6.91 -7.28 11.37
CA ASP A 103 -7.49 -8.51 11.93
C ASP A 103 -7.87 -9.55 10.84
N ARG A 104 -7.50 -9.27 9.58
CA ARG A 104 -7.76 -10.12 8.41
C ARG A 104 -6.51 -10.36 7.59
N LEU A 105 -6.30 -11.62 7.20
CA LEU A 105 -5.30 -12.05 6.22
C LEU A 105 -6.00 -12.50 4.94
N CYS A 106 -5.63 -11.94 3.79
CA CYS A 106 -6.23 -12.34 2.52
C CYS A 106 -5.28 -12.18 1.32
N ALA A 107 -5.65 -12.81 0.20
CA ALA A 107 -5.09 -12.47 -1.10
C ALA A 107 -5.74 -11.18 -1.62
N PHE A 108 -4.95 -10.30 -2.25
CA PHE A 108 -5.44 -9.00 -2.73
C PHE A 108 -4.73 -8.56 -4.02
N GLY A 109 -5.41 -7.71 -4.81
CA GLY A 109 -4.79 -6.87 -5.84
C GLY A 109 -4.00 -7.62 -6.93
N GLY A 110 -4.40 -8.84 -7.30
CA GLY A 110 -3.74 -9.61 -8.35
C GLY A 110 -2.52 -10.43 -7.91
N GLY A 111 -2.38 -10.73 -6.63
CA GLY A 111 -1.41 -11.72 -6.15
C GLY A 111 -0.50 -11.27 -5.02
N ALA A 112 -0.96 -10.34 -4.17
CA ALA A 112 -0.32 -10.01 -2.91
C ALA A 112 -0.99 -10.76 -1.74
N LEU A 113 -0.21 -11.09 -0.73
CA LEU A 113 -0.74 -11.43 0.59
C LEU A 113 -0.74 -10.15 1.41
N VAL A 114 -1.88 -9.83 2.04
CA VAL A 114 -2.05 -8.56 2.74
C VAL A 114 -2.72 -8.75 4.09
N LEU A 115 -2.47 -7.81 4.99
CA LEU A 115 -3.29 -7.56 6.17
C LEU A 115 -4.35 -6.51 5.87
N ARG A 116 -5.57 -6.75 6.35
CA ARG A 116 -6.71 -5.82 6.26
C ARG A 116 -7.41 -5.69 7.62
N ASN A 117 -8.23 -4.66 7.72
CA ASN A 117 -9.10 -4.44 8.86
C ASN A 117 -10.55 -4.65 8.44
N SER A 118 -11.30 -5.43 9.22
CA SER A 118 -12.70 -5.72 8.95
C SER A 118 -13.64 -4.51 9.12
N ASP A 119 -13.24 -3.52 9.93
CA ASP A 119 -13.95 -2.25 10.16
C ASP A 119 -13.40 -1.07 9.31
N GLY A 120 -12.47 -1.36 8.39
CA GLY A 120 -11.92 -0.37 7.46
C GLY A 120 -10.96 0.68 8.04
N ASN A 121 -10.53 0.54 9.30
CA ASN A 121 -9.66 1.49 10.04
C ASN A 121 -10.19 2.94 10.05
N PRO A 122 -11.23 3.28 10.85
CA PRO A 122 -11.88 4.59 10.82
C PRO A 122 -10.95 5.80 11.02
N SER A 123 -9.97 5.72 11.93
CA SER A 123 -9.02 6.81 12.17
C SER A 123 -8.04 7.01 11.01
N LEU A 124 -7.59 5.93 10.38
CA LEU A 124 -6.76 6.02 9.17
C LEU A 124 -7.57 6.57 7.97
N GLN A 125 -8.85 6.22 7.88
CA GLN A 125 -9.76 6.80 6.91
C GLN A 125 -9.94 8.30 7.14
N GLU A 126 -10.01 8.74 8.40
CA GLU A 126 -10.04 10.16 8.75
C GLU A 126 -8.75 10.88 8.36
N PHE A 127 -7.59 10.30 8.69
CA PHE A 127 -6.30 10.80 8.24
C PHE A 127 -6.22 10.93 6.71
N TRP A 128 -6.69 9.91 5.99
CA TRP A 128 -6.76 9.93 4.53
C TRP A 128 -7.69 11.03 4.00
N ARG A 129 -8.86 11.26 4.62
CA ARG A 129 -9.76 12.38 4.24
C ARG A 129 -9.08 13.74 4.43
N ASN A 130 -8.33 13.92 5.52
CA ASN A 130 -7.60 15.17 5.77
C ASN A 130 -6.49 15.37 4.73
N LEU A 131 -5.73 14.31 4.41
CA LEU A 131 -4.72 14.35 3.35
C LEU A 131 -5.34 14.69 1.99
N THR A 132 -6.44 14.04 1.62
CA THR A 132 -7.07 14.24 0.32
C THR A 132 -7.75 15.60 0.19
N ALA A 133 -8.24 16.19 1.29
CA ALA A 133 -8.71 17.57 1.31
C ALA A 133 -7.60 18.55 0.89
N VAL A 134 -6.41 18.44 1.47
CA VAL A 134 -5.26 19.30 1.10
C VAL A 134 -4.80 19.04 -0.33
N ILE A 135 -4.77 17.78 -0.78
CA ILE A 135 -4.44 17.43 -2.17
C ILE A 135 -5.45 18.04 -3.15
N SER A 136 -6.73 18.11 -2.79
CA SER A 136 -7.82 18.54 -3.68
C SER A 136 -7.69 19.99 -4.14
N ASP A 137 -7.02 20.82 -3.32
CA ASP A 137 -6.71 22.23 -3.61
C ASP A 137 -5.40 22.42 -4.40
N SER A 138 -4.80 21.34 -4.90
CA SER A 138 -3.51 21.35 -5.59
C SER A 138 -3.59 20.74 -7.01
N PRO A 139 -2.52 20.88 -7.83
CA PRO A 139 -2.42 20.15 -9.09
C PRO A 139 -2.48 18.62 -8.94
N LEU A 140 -2.23 18.09 -7.73
CA LEU A 140 -2.28 16.65 -7.45
C LEU A 140 -3.71 16.09 -7.35
N LYS A 141 -4.76 16.93 -7.41
CA LYS A 141 -6.15 16.49 -7.36
C LYS A 141 -6.53 15.45 -8.43
N LEU A 142 -5.81 15.42 -9.55
CA LEU A 142 -5.98 14.45 -10.63
C LEU A 142 -5.65 13.01 -10.21
N PHE A 143 -4.92 12.83 -9.11
CA PHE A 143 -4.53 11.53 -8.56
C PHE A 143 -5.50 11.00 -7.49
N LEU A 144 -6.51 11.78 -7.10
CA LEU A 144 -7.41 11.40 -6.02
C LEU A 144 -8.35 10.26 -6.43
N THR A 145 -8.47 9.28 -5.54
CA THR A 145 -9.47 8.22 -5.59
C THR A 145 -10.68 8.58 -4.72
N LYS A 146 -11.82 7.91 -4.94
CA LYS A 146 -13.05 8.17 -4.17
C LYS A 146 -13.02 7.58 -2.77
N SER A 147 -12.22 6.54 -2.58
CA SER A 147 -12.04 5.84 -1.30
C SER A 147 -10.64 5.26 -1.20
N ILE A 148 -10.32 4.77 0.00
CA ILE A 148 -9.15 3.94 0.28
C ILE A 148 -9.60 2.62 0.90
N GLU A 149 -8.87 1.56 0.57
CA GLU A 149 -8.96 0.26 1.22
C GLU A 149 -7.62 -0.01 1.93
N PRO A 150 -7.46 0.41 3.20
CA PRO A 150 -6.20 0.29 3.89
C PRO A 150 -5.74 -1.15 4.04
N HIS A 151 -4.49 -1.39 3.68
CA HIS A 151 -3.87 -2.70 3.79
C HIS A 151 -2.37 -2.58 3.97
N VAL A 152 -1.78 -3.56 4.66
CA VAL A 152 -0.33 -3.77 4.68
C VAL A 152 -0.04 -4.91 3.71
N THR A 153 0.75 -4.64 2.67
CA THR A 153 1.27 -5.73 1.83
C THR A 153 2.30 -6.49 2.65
N LEU A 154 2.18 -7.82 2.73
CA LEU A 154 3.09 -8.71 3.45
C LEU A 154 4.11 -9.36 2.53
N LEU A 155 3.69 -9.73 1.32
CA LEU A 155 4.55 -10.24 0.26
C LEU A 155 3.83 -10.20 -1.08
N ARG A 156 4.61 -10.36 -2.14
CA ARG A 156 4.11 -10.63 -3.50
C ARG A 156 4.81 -11.87 -4.02
N ASP A 157 4.04 -12.75 -4.64
CA ASP A 157 4.60 -13.92 -5.33
C ASP A 157 4.58 -13.70 -6.84
N LYS A 158 5.61 -14.17 -7.54
CA LYS A 158 5.71 -14.07 -9.01
C LYS A 158 4.60 -14.85 -9.70
N VAL A 159 4.20 -16.00 -9.13
CA VAL A 159 3.08 -16.78 -9.67
C VAL A 159 1.71 -16.24 -9.20
N GLY A 160 1.73 -15.17 -8.40
CA GLY A 160 0.56 -14.66 -7.70
C GLY A 160 0.24 -15.47 -6.45
N VAL A 161 -0.24 -14.81 -5.40
CA VAL A 161 -0.80 -15.49 -4.23
C VAL A 161 -2.13 -16.15 -4.65
N PRO A 162 -2.31 -17.46 -4.42
CA PRO A 162 -3.57 -18.14 -4.72
C PRO A 162 -4.75 -17.43 -4.05
N LYS A 163 -5.96 -17.55 -4.63
CA LYS A 163 -7.18 -17.07 -3.98
C LYS A 163 -7.39 -17.87 -2.68
N ILE A 164 -6.86 -17.36 -1.59
CA ILE A 164 -7.15 -17.85 -0.25
C ILE A 164 -8.40 -17.15 0.26
N ARG A 165 -9.24 -17.89 0.99
CA ARG A 165 -10.35 -17.30 1.72
C ARG A 165 -9.77 -16.34 2.77
N GLU A 166 -10.39 -15.18 2.92
CA GLU A 166 -10.06 -14.27 4.00
C GLU A 166 -10.15 -15.00 5.35
N ARG A 167 -9.09 -14.85 6.15
CA ARG A 167 -8.93 -15.51 7.45
C ARG A 167 -8.83 -14.46 8.55
N ALA A 168 -9.58 -14.67 9.64
CA ALA A 168 -9.41 -13.93 10.88
C ALA A 168 -8.07 -14.29 11.55
N ILE A 169 -7.39 -13.29 12.08
CA ILE A 169 -6.14 -13.44 12.84
C ILE A 169 -6.27 -12.69 14.16
N GLU A 170 -5.35 -12.94 15.10
CA GLU A 170 -5.18 -12.04 16.24
C GLU A 170 -4.84 -10.63 15.73
N PRO A 171 -5.58 -9.59 16.18
CA PRO A 171 -5.38 -8.23 15.69
C PRO A 171 -3.95 -7.74 15.94
N ILE A 172 -3.34 -7.18 14.90
CA ILE A 172 -2.07 -6.47 14.99
C ILE A 172 -2.38 -4.98 14.99
N SER A 173 -2.03 -4.29 16.08
CA SER A 173 -2.40 -2.88 16.29
C SER A 173 -1.22 -2.05 16.81
N TRP A 174 -1.22 -0.76 16.45
CA TRP A 174 -0.25 0.23 16.93
C TRP A 174 -0.84 1.65 16.84
N THR A 175 -0.12 2.63 17.41
CA THR A 175 -0.49 4.06 17.49
C THR A 175 0.58 4.93 16.86
#